data_AF-A0A7H1RPG1-F1
#
_entry.id   AF-A0A7H1RPG1-F1
#
_cell.length_a   1.000
_cell.length_b   1.000
_cell.length_c   1.000
_cell.angle_alpha   90.00
_cell.angle_beta   90.00
_cell.angle_gamma   90.00
#
_symmetry.space_group_name_H-M   'P 1'
#
loop_
_entity.id
_entity.type
_entity.pdbx_description
1 polymer ?
#
loop_
_entity_poly.entity_id
_entity_poly.type
_entity_poly.pdbx_seq_one_letter_code
_entity_poly.pdbx_strand_id
1 'polypeptide(L)'
;MDAALQAALEGYAGRWPEEAATVALFCELLADAEDPFRRERLAGHFTASCWLVDRSGTRVLLTHHRKLGLWLQLGGHADGQRELPMAALREAEEESGLAGLRVSDAIFDLDRHWIPEHKSVPAHWHYDVRYVVHAGEDEAYTISEESLDLAWRRINELAADPATDASVRRMAGKWLARG
;
A
#
# COMPACT_ATOMS: atom_id res chain seq x y z
N MET A 1 -9.54 -17.13 -11.07
CA MET A 1 -9.70 -15.66 -11.11
C MET A 1 -8.42 -14.96 -10.66
N ASP A 2 -7.62 -15.59 -9.79
CA ASP A 2 -6.43 -14.94 -9.20
C ASP A 2 -5.11 -15.15 -9.97
N ALA A 3 -5.17 -15.73 -11.17
CA ALA A 3 -3.99 -15.97 -11.99
C ALA A 3 -3.23 -14.66 -12.30
N ALA A 4 -3.94 -13.54 -12.41
CA ALA A 4 -3.32 -12.24 -12.62
C ALA A 4 -2.49 -11.78 -11.41
N LEU A 5 -3.02 -11.94 -10.18
CA LEU A 5 -2.29 -11.59 -8.96
C LEU A 5 -1.11 -12.52 -8.74
N GLN A 6 -1.28 -13.82 -8.99
CA GLN A 6 -0.19 -14.80 -8.95
C GLN A 6 0.96 -14.41 -9.90
N ALA A 7 0.65 -14.10 -11.16
CA ALA A 7 1.65 -13.66 -12.13
C ALA A 7 2.31 -12.33 -11.73
N ALA A 8 1.56 -11.42 -11.10
CA ALA A 8 2.11 -10.15 -10.60
C ALA A 8 3.07 -10.37 -9.41
N LEU A 9 2.76 -11.30 -8.51
CA LEU A 9 3.65 -11.72 -7.41
C LEU A 9 4.94 -12.35 -7.94
N GLU A 10 4.85 -13.23 -8.93
CA GLU A 10 6.01 -13.83 -9.60
C GLU A 10 6.87 -12.76 -10.31
N GLY A 11 6.23 -11.84 -11.02
CA GLY A 11 6.91 -10.70 -11.66
C GLY A 11 7.55 -9.74 -10.65
N TYR A 12 7.01 -9.64 -9.44
CA TYR A 12 7.62 -8.90 -8.34
C TYR A 12 8.85 -9.63 -7.79
N ALA A 13 8.76 -10.94 -7.52
CA ALA A 13 9.90 -11.75 -7.07
C ALA A 13 11.08 -11.71 -8.04
N GLY A 14 10.80 -11.68 -9.35
CA GLY A 14 11.85 -11.54 -10.37
C GLY A 14 12.59 -10.20 -10.33
N ARG A 15 11.92 -9.12 -9.89
CA ARG A 15 12.52 -7.78 -9.74
C ARG A 15 13.22 -7.58 -8.39
N TRP A 16 12.73 -8.25 -7.35
CA TRP A 16 13.23 -8.15 -5.98
C TRP A 16 13.52 -9.55 -5.40
N PRO A 17 14.57 -10.26 -5.86
CA PRO A 17 14.88 -11.63 -5.43
C PRO A 17 15.13 -11.76 -3.93
N GLU A 18 15.63 -10.70 -3.28
CA GLU A 18 15.84 -10.62 -1.84
C GLU A 18 14.53 -10.65 -1.03
N GLU A 19 13.40 -10.36 -1.67
CA GLU A 19 12.07 -10.40 -1.06
C GLU A 19 11.27 -11.67 -1.42
N ALA A 20 11.92 -12.67 -2.02
CA ALA A 20 11.26 -13.92 -2.41
C ALA A 20 10.56 -14.63 -1.23
N ALA A 21 11.12 -14.53 -0.02
CA ALA A 21 10.48 -15.07 1.19
C ALA A 21 9.16 -14.35 1.52
N THR A 22 9.09 -13.03 1.33
CA THR A 22 7.85 -12.26 1.47
C THR A 22 6.86 -12.69 0.39
N VAL A 23 7.29 -12.80 -0.87
CA VAL A 23 6.41 -13.23 -1.96
C VAL A 23 5.81 -14.61 -1.71
N ALA A 24 6.61 -15.57 -1.22
CA ALA A 24 6.13 -16.91 -0.90
C ALA A 24 4.94 -16.88 0.08
N LEU A 25 4.99 -16.02 1.10
CA LEU A 25 3.89 -15.86 2.06
C LEU A 25 2.61 -15.31 1.40
N PHE A 26 2.74 -14.41 0.44
CA PHE A 26 1.61 -13.86 -0.32
C PHE A 26 1.01 -14.92 -1.25
N CYS A 27 1.85 -15.74 -1.91
CA CYS A 27 1.39 -16.86 -2.71
C CYS A 27 0.67 -17.92 -1.85
N GLU A 28 1.18 -18.22 -0.65
CA GLU A 28 0.53 -19.13 0.30
C GLU A 28 -0.86 -18.62 0.70
N LEU A 29 -0.98 -17.32 1.03
CA LEU A 29 -2.28 -16.72 1.33
C LEU A 29 -3.23 -16.78 0.13
N LEU A 30 -2.72 -16.52 -1.08
CA LEU A 30 -3.54 -16.54 -2.29
C LEU A 30 -4.08 -17.94 -2.62
N ALA A 31 -3.34 -18.99 -2.26
CA ALA A 31 -3.70 -20.38 -2.48
C ALA A 31 -4.62 -20.96 -1.37
N ASP A 32 -4.92 -20.18 -0.33
CA ASP A 32 -5.78 -20.63 0.76
C ASP A 32 -7.23 -20.86 0.28
N ALA A 33 -7.93 -21.79 0.94
CA ALA A 33 -9.30 -22.14 0.59
C ALA A 33 -10.32 -21.08 1.07
N GLU A 34 -10.00 -20.36 2.15
CA GLU A 34 -10.79 -19.24 2.63
C GLU A 34 -10.47 -17.97 1.84
N ASP A 35 -11.48 -17.17 1.50
CA ASP A 35 -11.32 -15.98 0.66
C ASP A 35 -10.39 -14.93 1.33
N PRO A 36 -9.15 -14.73 0.85
CA PRO A 36 -8.19 -13.86 1.51
C PRO A 36 -8.43 -12.38 1.23
N PHE A 37 -9.45 -12.02 0.44
CA PHE A 37 -9.80 -10.63 0.11
C PHE A 37 -10.85 -10.04 1.06
N ARG A 38 -11.26 -10.79 2.08
CA ARG A 38 -12.29 -10.43 3.04
C ARG A 38 -11.68 -10.17 4.41
N ARG A 39 -11.92 -8.98 4.97
CA ARG A 39 -11.38 -8.59 6.28
C ARG A 39 -11.88 -9.46 7.44
N GLU A 40 -12.99 -10.17 7.23
CA GLU A 40 -13.54 -11.14 8.17
C GLU A 40 -12.60 -12.35 8.39
N ARG A 41 -11.67 -12.62 7.46
CA ARG A 41 -10.64 -13.65 7.60
C ARG A 41 -9.55 -13.19 8.58
N LEU A 42 -9.68 -13.61 9.83
CA LEU A 42 -8.75 -13.24 10.91
C LEU A 42 -7.42 -14.02 10.90
N ALA A 43 -7.30 -15.09 10.12
CA ALA A 43 -6.01 -15.74 9.86
C ALA A 43 -5.07 -14.88 9.00
N GLY A 44 -5.60 -13.79 8.41
CA GLY A 44 -4.90 -12.80 7.62
C GLY A 44 -5.62 -12.51 6.31
N HIS A 45 -5.43 -11.33 5.72
CA HIS A 45 -6.10 -10.98 4.47
C HIS A 45 -5.33 -9.90 3.72
N PHE A 46 -5.65 -9.76 2.44
CA PHE A 46 -5.08 -8.75 1.57
C PHE A 46 -5.59 -7.36 1.92
N THR A 47 -4.65 -6.43 1.97
CA THR A 47 -4.89 -4.99 1.91
C THR A 47 -4.22 -4.43 0.66
N ALA A 48 -4.62 -3.24 0.25
CA ALA A 48 -4.04 -2.55 -0.88
C ALA A 48 -3.72 -1.11 -0.50
N SER A 49 -2.46 -0.73 -0.71
CA SER A 49 -1.98 0.62 -0.40
C SER A 49 -1.41 1.32 -1.62
N CYS A 50 -1.38 2.65 -1.58
CA CYS A 50 -0.93 3.48 -2.68
C CYS A 50 0.35 4.25 -2.32
N TRP A 51 1.38 4.10 -3.14
CA TRP A 51 2.47 5.06 -3.23
C TRP A 51 2.04 6.19 -4.18
N LEU A 52 1.20 7.10 -3.67
CA LEU A 52 0.61 8.19 -4.44
C LEU A 52 1.64 9.29 -4.70
N VAL A 53 2.09 9.42 -5.94
CA VAL A 53 3.13 10.35 -6.35
C VAL A 53 2.57 11.55 -7.09
N ASP A 54 3.22 12.69 -6.88
CA ASP A 54 2.91 13.93 -7.58
C ASP A 54 3.28 13.83 -9.06
N ARG A 55 2.81 14.78 -9.88
CA ARG A 55 3.04 14.74 -11.34
C ARG A 55 4.54 14.72 -11.71
N SER A 56 5.38 15.33 -10.88
CA SER A 56 6.82 15.38 -11.08
C SER A 56 7.53 14.08 -10.69
N GLY A 57 6.87 13.21 -9.93
CA GLY A 57 7.46 12.01 -9.35
C GLY A 57 8.51 12.30 -8.27
N THR A 58 8.50 13.50 -7.67
CA THR A 58 9.47 13.92 -6.65
C THR A 58 8.90 13.86 -5.23
N ARG A 59 7.57 13.90 -5.10
CA ARG A 59 6.86 13.87 -3.82
C ARG A 59 5.87 12.73 -3.77
N VAL A 60 5.64 12.22 -2.57
CA VAL A 60 4.60 11.25 -2.23
C VAL A 60 3.63 11.87 -1.24
N LEU A 61 2.33 11.61 -1.39
CA LEU A 61 1.33 12.02 -0.41
C LEU A 61 1.31 10.99 0.73
N LEU A 62 1.58 11.44 1.95
CA LEU A 62 1.48 10.62 3.15
C LEU A 62 0.35 11.12 4.04
N THR A 63 -0.27 10.20 4.78
CA THR A 63 -1.21 10.50 5.88
C THR A 63 -0.50 10.42 7.22
N HIS A 64 -0.80 11.37 8.12
CA HIS A 64 -0.51 11.23 9.54
C HIS A 64 -1.64 10.43 10.19
N HIS A 65 -1.45 9.11 10.27
CA HIS A 65 -2.50 8.17 10.61
C HIS A 65 -2.98 8.37 12.05
N ARG A 66 -4.28 8.64 12.25
CA ARG A 66 -4.83 9.01 13.58
C ARG A 66 -4.63 7.96 14.66
N LYS A 67 -4.82 6.68 14.31
CA LYS A 67 -4.65 5.56 15.25
C LYS A 67 -3.20 5.27 15.61
N LEU A 68 -2.28 5.40 14.66
CA LEU A 68 -0.88 4.97 14.81
C LEU A 68 0.05 6.12 15.19
N GLY A 69 -0.34 7.36 14.90
CA GLY A 69 0.51 8.54 15.09
C GLY A 69 1.72 8.59 14.16
N LEU A 70 1.74 7.77 13.10
CA LEU A 70 2.83 7.65 12.13
C LEU A 70 2.47 8.29 10.79
N TRP A 71 3.49 8.73 10.06
CA TRP A 71 3.35 9.13 8.67
C TRP A 71 3.47 7.90 7.78
N LEU A 72 2.40 7.55 7.06
CA LEU A 72 2.29 6.34 6.24
C LEU A 72 1.69 6.66 4.88
N GLN A 73 1.80 5.71 3.96
CA GLN A 73 1.06 5.73 2.70
C GLN A 73 -0.46 5.56 2.95
N LEU A 74 -1.30 6.02 2.00
CA LEU A 74 -2.75 5.76 2.04
C LEU A 74 -3.02 4.30 1.64
N GLY A 75 -4.08 3.69 2.15
CA GLY A 75 -4.40 2.30 1.87
C GLY A 75 -5.34 1.68 2.88
N GLY A 76 -5.94 0.56 2.48
CA GLY A 76 -7.01 -0.06 3.25
C GLY A 76 -7.31 -1.48 2.81
N HIS A 77 -8.45 -1.98 3.28
CA HIS A 77 -8.85 -3.36 3.04
C HIS A 77 -9.29 -3.58 1.59
N ALA A 78 -9.07 -4.78 1.07
CA ALA A 78 -9.58 -5.15 -0.24
C ALA A 78 -11.12 -5.22 -0.28
N ASP A 79 -11.75 -5.62 0.84
CA ASP A 79 -13.21 -5.75 1.03
C ASP A 79 -13.94 -6.50 -0.11
N GLY A 80 -13.29 -7.55 -0.62
CA GLY A 80 -13.77 -8.40 -1.70
C GLY A 80 -13.34 -7.97 -3.10
N GLN A 81 -12.69 -6.81 -3.25
CA GLN A 81 -12.08 -6.37 -4.49
C GLN A 81 -10.86 -7.25 -4.81
N ARG A 82 -10.96 -8.08 -5.85
CA ARG A 82 -9.84 -8.98 -6.25
C ARG A 82 -8.77 -8.26 -7.07
N GLU A 83 -9.15 -7.21 -7.77
CA GLU A 83 -8.20 -6.33 -8.47
C GLU A 83 -7.63 -5.33 -7.47
N LEU A 84 -6.58 -5.75 -6.74
CA LEU A 84 -5.94 -4.93 -5.72
C LEU A 84 -5.42 -3.55 -6.22
N PRO A 85 -5.00 -3.35 -7.48
CA PRO A 85 -4.72 -2.00 -7.97
C PRO A 85 -5.94 -1.07 -7.88
N MET A 86 -7.14 -1.60 -8.13
CA MET A 86 -8.38 -0.84 -8.03
C MET A 86 -8.78 -0.55 -6.58
N ALA A 87 -8.45 -1.46 -5.65
CA ALA A 87 -8.60 -1.18 -4.22
C ALA A 87 -7.65 -0.05 -3.81
N ALA A 88 -6.35 -0.13 -4.15
CA ALA A 88 -5.39 0.93 -3.84
C ALA A 88 -5.78 2.29 -4.46
N LEU A 89 -6.34 2.30 -5.67
CA LEU A 89 -6.84 3.52 -6.30
C LEU A 89 -8.02 4.12 -5.53
N ARG A 90 -9.00 3.28 -5.16
CA ARG A 90 -10.17 3.71 -4.38
C ARG A 90 -9.77 4.31 -3.04
N GLU A 91 -8.90 3.63 -2.28
CA GLU A 91 -8.41 4.14 -0.99
C GLU A 91 -7.66 5.48 -1.16
N ALA A 92 -6.86 5.61 -2.23
CA ALA A 92 -6.20 6.88 -2.54
C ALA A 92 -7.21 8.01 -2.77
N GLU A 93 -8.28 7.76 -3.52
CA GLU A 93 -9.35 8.75 -3.78
C GLU A 93 -10.14 9.07 -2.51
N GLU A 94 -10.53 8.06 -1.73
CA GLU A 94 -11.34 8.22 -0.51
C GLU A 94 -10.58 8.95 0.60
N GLU A 95 -9.31 8.61 0.84
CA GLU A 95 -8.53 9.19 1.93
C GLU A 95 -7.97 10.58 1.61
N SER A 96 -7.67 10.86 0.34
CA SER A 96 -7.08 12.14 -0.07
C SER A 96 -8.09 13.12 -0.67
N GLY A 97 -9.25 12.67 -1.14
CA GLY A 97 -10.20 13.50 -1.88
C GLY A 97 -9.72 13.93 -3.27
N LEU A 98 -8.56 13.44 -3.73
CA LEU A 98 -8.04 13.74 -5.06
C LEU A 98 -8.79 12.94 -6.13
N ALA A 99 -9.02 13.59 -7.28
CA ALA A 99 -9.69 12.99 -8.43
C ALA A 99 -8.74 12.83 -9.62
N GLY A 100 -9.12 11.99 -10.58
CA GLY A 100 -8.33 11.76 -11.81
C GLY A 100 -7.01 11.03 -11.55
N LEU A 101 -6.95 10.28 -10.45
CA LEU A 101 -5.82 9.44 -10.10
C LEU A 101 -5.69 8.27 -11.09
N ARG A 102 -4.45 7.80 -11.31
CA ARG A 102 -4.16 6.68 -12.20
C ARG A 102 -3.25 5.67 -11.51
N VAL A 103 -3.70 4.44 -11.36
CA VAL A 103 -2.91 3.35 -10.78
C VAL A 103 -2.06 2.66 -11.84
N SER A 104 -0.86 2.24 -11.45
CA SER A 104 0.00 1.35 -12.25
C SER A 104 -0.29 -0.10 -11.89
N ASP A 105 -0.43 -0.97 -12.89
CA ASP A 105 -0.85 -2.37 -12.68
C ASP A 105 0.22 -3.24 -11.97
N ALA A 106 1.49 -2.84 -12.04
CA ALA A 106 2.58 -3.61 -11.43
C ALA A 106 2.65 -3.39 -9.91
N ILE A 107 2.84 -4.49 -9.17
CA ILE A 107 3.13 -4.44 -7.73
C ILE A 107 4.41 -3.61 -7.53
N PHE A 108 4.32 -2.60 -6.69
CA PHE A 108 5.44 -1.71 -6.36
C PHE A 108 6.23 -2.20 -5.16
N ASP A 109 5.52 -2.66 -4.11
CA ASP A 109 6.09 -3.15 -2.86
C ASP A 109 5.13 -4.17 -2.22
N LEU A 110 5.67 -5.05 -1.38
CA LEU A 110 4.90 -5.99 -0.56
C LEU A 110 5.32 -5.83 0.90
N ASP A 111 4.34 -5.87 1.80
CA ASP A 111 4.58 -5.79 3.23
C ASP A 111 3.60 -6.66 4.01
N ARG A 112 4.12 -7.53 4.86
CA ARG A 112 3.29 -8.27 5.82
C ARG A 112 3.52 -7.70 7.22
N HIS A 113 2.49 -7.14 7.82
CA HIS A 113 2.57 -6.53 9.13
C HIS A 113 1.42 -6.94 10.04
N TRP A 114 1.70 -6.89 11.35
CA TRP A 114 0.76 -7.32 12.37
C TRP A 114 -0.12 -6.15 12.80
N ILE A 115 -1.42 -6.38 12.81
CA ILE A 115 -2.40 -5.43 13.35
C ILE A 115 -2.79 -5.88 14.76
N PRO A 116 -2.57 -5.04 15.79
CA PRO A 116 -2.99 -5.35 17.15
C PRO A 116 -4.51 -5.31 17.27
N GLU A 117 -5.03 -6.03 18.27
CA GLU A 117 -6.45 -6.06 18.59
C GLU A 117 -7.00 -4.64 18.77
N HIS A 118 -8.17 -4.38 18.17
CA HIS A 118 -8.81 -3.07 18.26
C HIS A 118 -10.32 -3.18 18.09
N LYS A 119 -11.08 -2.52 18.97
CA LYS A 119 -12.56 -2.49 18.95
C LYS A 119 -13.17 -3.89 18.75
N SER A 120 -12.69 -4.87 19.51
CA SER A 120 -13.13 -6.27 19.47
C SER A 120 -12.82 -7.05 18.19
N VAL A 121 -12.03 -6.48 17.27
CA VAL A 121 -11.42 -7.24 16.17
C VAL A 121 -10.10 -7.83 16.67
N PRO A 122 -9.96 -9.17 16.73
CA PRO A 122 -8.73 -9.83 17.20
C PRO A 122 -7.51 -9.41 16.39
N ALA A 123 -6.34 -9.50 16.99
CA ALA A 123 -5.08 -9.23 16.31
C ALA A 123 -4.86 -10.22 15.16
N HIS A 124 -4.39 -9.73 14.01
CA HIS A 124 -4.26 -10.51 12.78
C HIS A 124 -3.21 -9.92 11.83
N TRP A 125 -2.88 -10.66 10.77
CA TRP A 125 -1.93 -10.23 9.75
C TRP A 125 -2.62 -9.47 8.60
N HIS A 126 -2.05 -8.34 8.22
CA HIS A 126 -2.30 -7.72 6.92
C HIS A 126 -1.23 -8.14 5.92
N TYR A 127 -1.66 -8.47 4.70
CA TYR A 127 -0.83 -8.76 3.55
C TYR A 127 -1.01 -7.63 2.54
N ASP A 128 -0.18 -6.61 2.67
CA ASP A 128 -0.34 -5.36 1.97
C ASP A 128 0.36 -5.39 0.61
N VAL A 129 -0.45 -5.30 -0.45
CA VAL A 129 0.03 -5.20 -1.82
C VAL A 129 -0.01 -3.74 -2.24
N ARG A 130 1.16 -3.17 -2.53
CA ARG A 130 1.29 -1.73 -2.72
C ARG A 130 1.49 -1.39 -4.18
N TYR A 131 0.79 -0.37 -4.64
CA TYR A 131 0.80 0.07 -6.03
C TYR A 131 1.22 1.53 -6.14
N VAL A 132 1.83 1.91 -7.27
CA VAL A 132 2.05 3.32 -7.58
C VAL A 132 0.74 3.91 -8.10
N VAL A 133 0.30 5.01 -7.50
CA VAL A 133 -0.78 5.83 -8.00
C VAL A 133 -0.21 7.19 -8.39
N HIS A 134 -0.62 7.71 -9.54
CA HIS A 134 -0.16 9.01 -10.05
C HIS A 134 -1.26 10.04 -9.88
N ALA A 135 -0.90 11.19 -9.32
CA ALA A 135 -1.78 12.35 -9.24
C ALA A 135 -2.18 12.87 -10.63
N GLY A 136 -3.34 13.53 -10.67
CA GLY A 136 -3.88 14.21 -11.84
C GLY A 136 -3.21 15.57 -12.07
N GLU A 137 -4.01 16.56 -12.50
CA GLU A 137 -3.57 17.96 -12.57
C GLU A 137 -3.74 18.70 -11.24
N ASP A 138 -4.70 18.26 -10.43
CA ASP A 138 -4.94 18.80 -9.10
C ASP A 138 -4.23 17.96 -8.04
N GLU A 139 -3.59 18.64 -7.10
CA GLU A 139 -2.86 18.08 -5.96
C GLU A 139 -3.45 18.54 -4.61
N ALA A 140 -4.57 19.26 -4.63
CA ALA A 140 -5.28 19.73 -3.44
C ALA A 140 -6.04 18.57 -2.77
N TYR A 141 -5.44 18.04 -1.70
CA TYR A 141 -6.05 16.99 -0.90
C TYR A 141 -7.01 17.55 0.16
N THR A 142 -7.86 16.67 0.68
CA THR A 142 -8.67 16.87 1.89
C THR A 142 -8.25 15.88 2.97
N ILE A 143 -8.43 16.25 4.24
CA ILE A 143 -8.12 15.38 5.38
C ILE A 143 -9.35 14.57 5.76
N SER A 144 -9.26 13.25 5.65
CA SER A 144 -10.31 12.30 6.08
C SER A 144 -10.38 12.16 7.61
N GLU A 145 -11.45 11.53 8.13
CA GLU A 145 -11.58 11.26 9.56
C GLU A 145 -10.48 10.32 10.10
N GLU A 146 -9.90 9.48 9.23
CA GLU A 146 -8.85 8.52 9.56
C GLU A 146 -7.47 9.18 9.72
N SER A 147 -7.36 10.42 9.24
CA SER A 147 -6.12 11.19 9.21
C SER A 147 -6.13 12.30 10.26
N LEU A 148 -4.96 12.58 10.84
CA LEU A 148 -4.71 13.82 11.59
C LEU A 148 -4.25 14.94 10.65
N ASP A 149 -3.52 14.58 9.59
CA ASP A 149 -2.99 15.48 8.59
C ASP A 149 -2.63 14.69 7.31
N LEU A 150 -2.47 15.38 6.19
CA LEU A 150 -1.86 14.84 4.97
C LEU A 150 -0.75 15.77 4.51
N ALA A 151 0.30 15.22 3.89
CA ALA A 151 1.39 16.04 3.38
C ALA A 151 2.07 15.42 2.17
N TRP A 152 2.29 16.25 1.15
CA TRP A 152 3.24 15.97 0.09
C TRP A 152 4.66 16.05 0.65
N ARG A 153 5.37 14.92 0.70
CA ARG A 153 6.72 14.79 1.24
C ARG A 153 7.71 14.45 0.13
N ARG A 154 8.90 15.07 0.14
CA ARG A 154 9.92 14.78 -0.87
C ARG A 154 10.50 13.39 -0.65
N ILE A 155 10.54 12.60 -1.71
CA ILE A 155 10.89 11.18 -1.62
C ILE A 155 12.37 10.97 -1.30
N ASN A 156 13.25 11.84 -1.82
CA ASN A 156 14.67 11.80 -1.50
C ASN A 156 14.97 12.10 -0.03
N GLU A 157 14.21 12.98 0.61
CA GLU A 157 14.34 13.29 2.03
C GLU A 157 13.89 12.10 2.89
N LEU A 158 12.75 11.49 2.55
CA LEU A 158 12.26 10.29 3.23
C LEU A 158 13.27 9.13 3.15
N ALA A 159 13.90 8.93 2.00
CA ALA A 159 14.91 7.88 1.83
C ALA A 159 16.18 8.14 2.68
N ALA A 160 16.58 9.40 2.81
CA ALA A 160 17.79 9.82 3.52
C ALA A 160 17.61 9.90 5.04
N ASP A 161 16.40 10.17 5.52
CA ASP A 161 16.12 10.38 6.93
C ASP A 161 15.96 9.04 7.69
N PRO A 162 16.87 8.70 8.63
CA PRO A 162 16.76 7.50 9.44
C PRO A 162 15.58 7.51 10.43
N ALA A 163 14.95 8.66 10.69
CA ALA A 163 13.76 8.76 11.52
C ALA A 163 12.47 8.42 10.74
N THR A 164 12.51 8.32 9.41
CA THR A 164 11.37 7.88 8.60
C THR A 164 11.07 6.41 8.88
N ASP A 165 9.78 6.07 8.97
CA ASP A 165 9.32 4.68 9.12
C ASP A 165 10.01 3.76 8.10
N ALA A 166 10.43 2.58 8.55
CA ALA A 166 11.23 1.67 7.72
C ALA A 166 10.48 1.21 6.46
N SER A 167 9.15 1.06 6.52
CA SER A 167 8.30 0.67 5.41
C SER A 167 8.23 1.78 4.36
N VAL A 168 7.98 3.03 4.81
CA VAL A 168 7.98 4.22 3.94
C VAL A 168 9.36 4.46 3.33
N ARG A 169 10.42 4.34 4.13
CA ARG A 169 11.81 4.52 3.68
C ARG A 169 12.23 3.47 2.64
N ARG A 170 11.79 2.21 2.80
CA ARG A 170 12.01 1.15 1.79
C ARG A 170 11.35 1.52 0.46
N MET A 171 10.08 1.91 0.47
CA MET A 171 9.38 2.34 -0.72
C MET A 171 10.02 3.57 -1.38
N ALA A 172 10.47 4.54 -0.59
CA ALA A 172 11.22 5.68 -1.09
C ALA A 172 12.52 5.26 -1.80
N GLY A 173 13.27 4.31 -1.21
CA GLY A 173 14.47 3.73 -1.82
C GLY A 173 14.18 3.03 -3.16
N LYS A 174 13.15 2.18 -3.20
CA LYS A 174 12.68 1.53 -4.44
C LYS A 174 12.26 2.55 -5.50
N TRP A 175 11.60 3.64 -5.07
CA TRP A 175 11.18 4.72 -5.96
C TRP A 175 12.39 5.41 -6.61
N LEU A 176 13.47 5.64 -5.86
CA LEU A 176 14.67 6.28 -6.40
C LEU A 176 15.52 5.33 -7.27
N ALA A 177 15.46 4.02 -7.01
CA ALA A 177 16.27 3.02 -7.71
C ALA A 177 15.75 2.60 -9.09
N ARG A 178 14.53 2.98 -9.47
CA ARG A 178 13.94 2.64 -10.77
C ARG A 178 14.34 3.57 -11.94
N GLY A 179 15.34 4.43 -11.72
CA GLY A 179 15.97 5.26 -12.73
C GLY A 179 17.15 4.55 -13.39
#